data_AF-A0A024U3I2-F1
#
_entry.id   AF-A0A024U3I2-F1
#
_cell.length_a   1.000
_cell.length_b   1.000
_cell.length_c   1.000
_cell.angle_alpha   90.00
_cell.angle_beta   90.00
_cell.angle_gamma   90.00
#
_symmetry.space_group_name_H-M   'P 1'
#
loop_
_entity.id
_entity.type
_entity.pdbx_description
1 polymer ?
#
loop_
_entity_poly.entity_id
_entity_poly.type
_entity_poly.pdbx_seq_one_letter_code
_entity_poly.pdbx_strand_id
1 'polypeptide(L)'
;MSPRQLCAQTPRQTTPRWCGPRTTSSSRVPPWRPSSGLATCALSLRHRNCCLDEQWCISLAPGVLLHGEPVQDVLQRHYINSMVQLAHAVADLDHVMGFGTSLWCSRWTVALLAGSMNEPVTGYIGVADIEQHFTANEFKLGYAPTPFQGMCLANGIDCKVEVWSTGINQYILGRSDRKESVAVNGVRAWKDGVGCIWKELGLYDVDPVSKKPTALRRDYFQNVDFGRDCYVPFATAYAASIRQEMPRAMLFVEMPPMEFMAAPFPTISIPRSVNATHWYDGITLFFRVWLPWFTVNMHTPWPVFGRKRVRVSHVNALSAIKATTTRCMPSDTPTLIGECGIPFNLNDGAAYETGDFQPQVDAMDNTISSLETNVLNYTLWCYTSDNTNQTGDNWNLEDFSLFSRDQAVGSTDRDAGGRAKQGYVRPAAWRVQGVPTKSFFDLESILYTLEFVTNGAAVDAPTVIYVPRTVHFQDGVGVTVSDGTFSIEHLDGYDLVHYCHDPNLPSHSVVIKRNHI
;
A
#
# COMPACT_ATOMS: atom_id res chain seq x y z
N MET A 1 -39.68 -29.65 -12.66
CA MET A 1 -41.07 -29.57 -12.17
C MET A 1 -41.04 -29.57 -10.64
N SER A 2 -41.21 -28.39 -10.03
CA SER A 2 -41.70 -28.22 -8.64
C SER A 2 -43.21 -28.56 -8.63
N PRO A 3 -43.97 -28.74 -7.51
CA PRO A 3 -43.68 -28.27 -6.14
C PRO A 3 -44.22 -29.14 -4.98
N ARG A 4 -43.88 -28.77 -3.74
CA ARG A 4 -44.87 -28.61 -2.64
C ARG A 4 -44.26 -27.89 -1.42
N GLN A 5 -44.87 -26.76 -1.10
CA GLN A 5 -44.73 -25.95 0.11
C GLN A 5 -45.30 -26.69 1.34
N LEU A 6 -44.81 -26.35 2.53
CA LEU A 6 -45.58 -26.48 3.77
C LEU A 6 -45.32 -25.31 4.72
N CYS A 7 -46.42 -24.93 5.38
CA CYS A 7 -46.73 -23.67 6.05
C CYS A 7 -46.01 -23.38 7.38
N ALA A 8 -46.10 -22.10 7.73
CA ALA A 8 -45.83 -21.49 9.02
C ALA A 8 -46.75 -21.95 10.17
N GLN A 9 -46.20 -21.92 11.39
CA GLN A 9 -46.92 -21.75 12.66
C GLN A 9 -46.07 -20.87 13.62
N THR A 10 -46.65 -19.77 14.11
CA THR A 10 -46.30 -19.05 15.36
C THR A 10 -47.08 -19.68 16.54
N PRO A 11 -46.96 -19.32 17.86
CA PRO A 11 -46.33 -18.15 18.51
C PRO A 11 -45.59 -18.42 19.85
N ARG A 12 -44.92 -17.40 20.44
CA ARG A 12 -45.11 -16.90 21.84
C ARG A 12 -43.94 -16.03 22.34
N GLN A 13 -44.31 -14.86 22.87
CA GLN A 13 -43.50 -14.00 23.73
C GLN A 13 -43.34 -14.61 25.13
N THR A 14 -42.15 -14.48 25.73
CA THR A 14 -41.96 -14.30 27.18
C THR A 14 -40.56 -13.72 27.46
N THR A 15 -40.53 -12.52 28.06
CA THR A 15 -39.38 -11.92 28.75
C THR A 15 -39.05 -12.67 30.05
N PRO A 16 -37.81 -12.56 30.55
CA PRO A 16 -37.61 -12.40 31.99
C PRO A 16 -36.70 -11.23 32.36
N ARG A 17 -37.16 -10.44 33.34
CA ARG A 17 -36.36 -9.54 34.19
C ARG A 17 -35.55 -10.38 35.19
N TRP A 18 -34.34 -9.94 35.57
CA TRP A 18 -33.81 -10.16 36.92
C TRP A 18 -32.95 -8.99 37.42
N CYS A 19 -33.07 -8.77 38.73
CA CYS A 19 -32.67 -7.61 39.52
C CYS A 19 -31.17 -7.57 39.87
N GLY A 20 -30.64 -6.36 40.11
CA GLY A 20 -29.33 -6.17 40.76
C GLY A 20 -29.39 -6.18 42.29
N PRO A 21 -28.25 -5.93 42.97
CA PRO A 21 -28.23 -5.23 44.26
C PRO A 21 -27.33 -3.97 44.25
N ARG A 22 -27.49 -3.20 45.33
CA ARG A 22 -27.26 -1.76 45.51
C ARG A 22 -25.82 -1.34 45.88
N THR A 23 -25.44 -0.17 45.34
CA THR A 23 -24.71 1.00 45.90
C THR A 23 -23.70 0.89 47.06
N THR A 24 -22.55 1.57 46.90
CA THR A 24 -22.12 2.72 47.74
C THR A 24 -21.10 3.64 47.04
N SER A 25 -21.41 4.95 47.01
CA SER A 25 -20.58 6.20 47.06
C SER A 25 -19.27 6.32 46.26
N SER A 26 -18.84 7.45 45.68
CA SER A 26 -19.24 8.86 45.53
C SER A 26 -18.25 9.45 44.48
N SER A 27 -18.58 10.35 43.56
CA SER A 27 -18.86 11.77 43.79
C SER A 27 -19.22 12.40 42.43
N ARG A 28 -20.17 13.35 42.45
CA ARG A 28 -20.81 13.95 41.27
C ARG A 28 -20.02 15.17 40.78
N VAL A 29 -19.78 15.24 39.47
CA VAL A 29 -19.49 16.49 38.75
C VAL A 29 -20.81 16.97 38.13
N PRO A 30 -21.21 18.26 38.25
CA PRO A 30 -22.52 18.73 37.82
C PRO A 30 -22.60 18.96 36.30
N PRO A 31 -23.82 18.89 35.71
CA PRO A 31 -24.03 19.09 34.28
C PRO A 31 -23.98 20.59 33.91
N TRP A 32 -23.20 20.91 32.88
CA TRP A 32 -23.07 22.26 32.35
C TRP A 32 -24.36 22.69 31.64
N ARG A 33 -24.96 23.81 32.07
CA ARG A 33 -26.03 24.51 31.35
C ARG A 33 -25.40 25.55 30.41
N PRO A 34 -25.94 25.78 29.20
CA PRO A 34 -25.42 26.82 28.32
C PRO A 34 -25.84 28.20 28.85
N SER A 35 -24.87 29.00 29.27
CA SER A 35 -25.06 30.42 29.54
C SER A 35 -25.06 31.20 28.23
N SER A 36 -26.18 31.87 27.96
CA SER A 36 -26.34 32.94 26.99
C SER A 36 -25.31 34.05 27.23
N GLY A 37 -24.34 34.15 26.32
CA GLY A 37 -23.36 35.21 26.24
C GLY A 37 -23.03 35.46 24.78
N LEU A 38 -23.79 36.38 24.16
CA LEU A 38 -23.50 36.96 22.86
C LEU A 38 -22.13 37.66 22.92
N ALA A 39 -21.10 36.97 22.42
CA ALA A 39 -19.87 37.58 21.95
C ALA A 39 -19.63 37.02 20.55
N THR A 40 -20.14 37.76 19.56
CA THR A 40 -19.80 37.63 18.15
C THR A 40 -18.29 37.82 17.96
N CYS A 41 -17.52 36.76 18.19
CA CYS A 41 -16.22 36.60 17.53
C CYS A 41 -16.51 36.03 16.14
N ALA A 42 -16.80 36.94 15.21
CA ALA A 42 -16.69 36.65 13.80
C ALA A 42 -15.22 36.29 13.53
N LEU A 43 -14.89 35.00 13.63
CA LEU A 43 -13.72 34.43 12.98
C LEU A 43 -13.95 34.63 11.49
N SER A 44 -13.45 35.76 10.98
CA SER A 44 -13.28 35.95 9.56
C SER A 44 -12.30 34.85 9.13
N LEU A 45 -12.84 33.74 8.62
CA LEU A 45 -12.17 32.96 7.60
C LEU A 45 -11.90 33.94 6.46
N ARG A 46 -10.78 34.68 6.57
CA ARG A 46 -10.23 35.35 5.42
C ARG A 46 -9.94 34.23 4.45
N HIS A 47 -10.78 34.15 3.42
CA HIS A 47 -10.40 33.60 2.13
C HIS A 47 -9.07 34.24 1.76
N ARG A 48 -7.96 33.63 2.18
CA ARG A 48 -6.71 33.80 1.46
C ARG A 48 -6.96 33.04 0.17
N ASN A 49 -7.39 33.78 -0.83
CA ASN A 49 -7.15 33.43 -2.21
C ASN A 49 -5.63 33.34 -2.35
N CYS A 50 -5.05 32.20 -2.01
CA CYS A 50 -3.77 31.77 -2.57
C CYS A 50 -4.07 31.42 -4.02
N CYS A 51 -4.23 32.46 -4.85
CA CYS A 51 -4.02 32.32 -6.28
C CYS A 51 -2.51 32.08 -6.43
N LEU A 52 -2.11 30.81 -6.31
CA LEU A 52 -0.90 30.34 -6.97
C LEU A 52 -1.20 30.49 -8.46
N ASP A 53 -0.59 31.49 -9.10
CA ASP A 53 -0.51 31.63 -10.57
C ASP A 53 0.37 30.49 -11.12
N GLU A 54 0.00 29.25 -10.86
CA GLU A 54 0.71 28.05 -11.29
C GLU A 54 -0.16 27.34 -12.31
N GLN A 55 0.36 27.20 -13.53
CA GLN A 55 -0.20 26.32 -14.54
C GLN A 55 -0.28 24.91 -13.95
N TRP A 56 -1.47 24.51 -13.50
CA TRP A 56 -1.77 23.13 -13.20
C TRP A 56 -1.54 22.27 -14.45
N CYS A 57 -1.26 21.00 -14.22
CA CYS A 57 -1.22 19.90 -15.18
C CYS A 57 -2.09 20.11 -16.44
N ILE A 58 -1.64 19.61 -17.59
CA ILE A 58 -2.42 19.58 -18.85
C ILE A 58 -3.89 19.21 -18.55
N SER A 59 -4.82 20.12 -18.85
CA SER A 59 -6.24 19.91 -18.59
C SER A 59 -6.82 18.87 -19.55
N LEU A 60 -7.20 17.71 -19.02
CA LEU A 60 -7.76 16.58 -19.79
C LEU A 60 -9.27 16.70 -20.06
N ALA A 61 -9.94 17.65 -19.41
CA ALA A 61 -11.37 17.93 -19.60
C ALA A 61 -11.62 19.45 -19.67
N PRO A 62 -11.05 20.15 -20.66
CA PRO A 62 -11.12 21.61 -20.74
C PRO A 62 -12.56 22.08 -20.85
N GLY A 63 -12.92 23.12 -20.09
CA GLY A 63 -14.29 23.66 -20.08
C GLY A 63 -15.27 22.92 -19.19
N VAL A 64 -14.88 21.80 -18.55
CA VAL A 64 -15.68 21.15 -17.51
C VAL A 64 -15.44 21.88 -16.19
N LEU A 65 -16.42 22.67 -15.77
CA LEU A 65 -16.33 23.54 -14.59
C LEU A 65 -17.21 23.04 -13.45
N LEU A 66 -16.71 23.16 -12.22
CA LEU A 66 -17.46 23.00 -10.99
C LEU A 66 -17.46 24.34 -10.24
N HIS A 67 -18.64 24.94 -10.07
CA HIS A 67 -18.79 26.29 -9.50
C HIS A 67 -17.99 27.41 -10.20
N GLY A 68 -17.74 27.27 -11.50
CA GLY A 68 -16.98 28.23 -12.31
C GLY A 68 -15.47 28.01 -12.32
N GLU A 69 -14.96 27.03 -11.58
CA GLU A 69 -13.56 26.63 -11.58
C GLU A 69 -13.36 25.31 -12.34
N PRO A 70 -12.20 25.07 -13.00
CA PRO A 70 -11.90 23.78 -13.61
C PRO A 70 -12.03 22.61 -12.62
N VAL A 71 -12.72 21.54 -13.03
CA VAL A 71 -12.97 20.39 -12.14
C VAL A 71 -11.69 19.74 -11.61
N GLN A 72 -10.62 19.72 -12.42
CA GLN A 72 -9.30 19.19 -12.05
C GLN A 72 -8.73 19.96 -10.84
N ASP A 73 -8.74 21.28 -10.91
CA ASP A 73 -8.16 22.15 -9.89
C ASP A 73 -8.96 22.03 -8.59
N VAL A 74 -10.29 21.97 -8.68
CA VAL A 74 -11.15 21.75 -7.51
C VAL A 74 -10.82 20.42 -6.84
N LEU A 75 -10.79 19.31 -7.58
CA LEU A 75 -10.53 17.99 -7.01
C LEU A 75 -9.14 17.91 -6.37
N GLN A 76 -8.09 18.35 -7.06
CA GLN A 76 -6.72 18.30 -6.54
C GLN A 76 -6.54 19.23 -5.33
N ARG A 77 -7.06 20.45 -5.38
CA ARG A 77 -7.00 21.40 -4.25
C ARG A 77 -7.73 20.86 -3.03
N HIS A 78 -8.93 20.31 -3.20
CA HIS A 78 -9.69 19.76 -2.08
C HIS A 78 -8.99 18.53 -1.47
N TYR A 79 -8.42 17.67 -2.32
CA TYR A 79 -7.62 16.54 -1.89
C TYR A 79 -6.38 16.96 -1.09
N ILE A 80 -5.59 17.92 -1.61
CA ILE A 80 -4.40 18.45 -0.92
C ILE A 80 -4.81 19.08 0.42
N ASN A 81 -5.87 19.89 0.42
CA ASN A 81 -6.34 20.56 1.63
C ASN A 81 -6.83 19.58 2.70
N SER A 82 -7.47 18.45 2.34
CA SER A 82 -7.83 17.44 3.34
C SER A 82 -6.61 16.82 4.00
N MET A 83 -5.53 16.61 3.25
CA MET A 83 -4.27 16.10 3.79
C MET A 83 -3.51 17.14 4.62
N VAL A 84 -3.63 18.43 4.28
CA VAL A 84 -3.13 19.53 5.13
C VAL A 84 -3.85 19.55 6.48
N GLN A 85 -5.15 19.29 6.54
CA GLN A 85 -5.86 19.18 7.83
C GLN A 85 -5.34 18.02 8.68
N LEU A 86 -5.02 16.89 8.03
CA LEU A 86 -4.39 15.77 8.71
C LEU A 86 -2.98 16.14 9.18
N ALA A 87 -2.17 16.79 8.34
CA ALA A 87 -0.84 17.27 8.73
C ALA A 87 -0.89 18.21 9.93
N HIS A 88 -1.84 19.14 9.95
CA HIS A 88 -2.06 20.03 11.08
C HIS A 88 -2.38 19.26 12.37
N ALA A 89 -3.25 18.25 12.30
CA ALA A 89 -3.66 17.46 13.47
C ALA A 89 -2.52 16.61 14.07
N VAL A 90 -1.47 16.34 13.29
CA VAL A 90 -0.39 15.41 13.67
C VAL A 90 0.97 16.10 13.75
N ALA A 91 1.01 17.42 13.54
CA ALA A 91 2.24 18.22 13.47
C ALA A 91 3.08 18.13 14.75
N ASP A 92 2.43 18.00 15.90
CA ASP A 92 3.08 17.92 17.22
C ASP A 92 3.56 16.50 17.59
N LEU A 93 3.41 15.51 16.71
CA LEU A 93 3.81 14.14 16.97
C LEU A 93 5.21 13.85 16.43
N ASP A 94 6.17 13.65 17.34
CA ASP A 94 7.58 13.36 17.00
C ASP A 94 7.79 12.08 16.18
N HIS A 95 6.81 11.17 16.18
CA HIS A 95 6.86 9.89 15.47
C HIS A 95 6.37 9.97 14.02
N VAL A 96 5.79 11.10 13.60
CA VAL A 96 5.34 11.31 12.22
C VAL A 96 6.48 11.89 11.40
N MET A 97 7.14 11.04 10.62
CA MET A 97 8.31 11.44 9.84
C MET A 97 7.97 12.14 8.52
N GLY A 98 6.76 11.92 8.01
CA GLY A 98 6.37 12.39 6.70
C GLY A 98 5.02 11.86 6.26
N PHE A 99 4.66 12.23 5.04
CA PHE A 99 3.40 11.88 4.41
C PHE A 99 3.74 11.13 3.15
N GLY A 100 3.19 9.93 3.02
CA GLY A 100 3.35 9.22 1.77
C GLY A 100 2.43 9.76 0.71
N THR A 101 2.54 9.16 -0.47
CA THR A 101 1.41 8.97 -1.34
C THR A 101 0.62 7.73 -0.89
N SER A 102 1.17 6.79 -0.13
CA SER A 102 0.40 5.61 0.30
C SER A 102 -0.61 5.90 1.44
N LEU A 103 -1.90 5.97 1.10
CA LEU A 103 -3.02 5.87 2.03
C LEU A 103 -3.89 4.67 1.62
N TRP A 104 -3.96 3.68 2.48
CA TRP A 104 -5.14 2.83 2.56
C TRP A 104 -5.43 2.56 4.03
N CYS A 105 -6.56 3.07 4.50
CA CYS A 105 -6.93 3.00 5.90
C CYS A 105 -8.02 1.93 6.10
N SER A 106 -7.62 0.81 6.68
CA SER A 106 -8.52 -0.23 7.17
C SER A 106 -9.38 0.34 8.30
N ARG A 107 -10.67 0.06 8.21
CA ARG A 107 -11.77 0.56 9.05
C ARG A 107 -11.48 0.58 10.56
N TRP A 108 -11.62 1.77 11.18
CA TRP A 108 -11.64 2.08 12.63
C TRP A 108 -10.48 1.51 13.48
N THR A 109 -9.29 2.10 13.40
CA THR A 109 -8.43 2.44 14.56
C THR A 109 -7.43 3.50 14.09
N VAL A 110 -7.23 4.56 14.88
CA VAL A 110 -6.27 5.62 14.57
C VAL A 110 -4.85 5.07 14.64
N ALA A 111 -4.34 4.57 13.50
CA ALA A 111 -2.93 4.44 13.22
C ALA A 111 -2.57 5.53 12.20
N LEU A 112 -1.75 6.46 12.66
CA LEU A 112 -1.29 7.64 11.94
C LEU A 112 -0.33 7.26 10.81
N LEU A 113 -0.86 6.91 9.65
CA LEU A 113 -0.14 6.91 8.38
C LEU A 113 -0.95 7.73 7.38
N ALA A 114 -0.56 8.98 7.27
CA ALA A 114 -1.17 9.97 6.40
C ALA A 114 -0.44 9.95 5.06
N GLY A 115 -0.91 9.19 4.09
CA GLY A 115 -0.48 9.30 2.69
C GLY A 115 -1.49 9.97 1.75
N SER A 116 -1.06 10.34 0.55
CA SER A 116 -1.89 10.99 -0.46
C SER A 116 -2.75 9.98 -1.28
N MET A 117 -2.21 9.29 -2.28
CA MET A 117 -2.92 8.27 -3.06
C MET A 117 -2.15 6.93 -3.19
N ASN A 118 -2.71 5.82 -2.68
CA ASN A 118 -2.17 4.45 -2.86
C ASN A 118 -2.38 3.95 -4.28
N GLU A 119 -1.34 3.34 -4.84
CA GLU A 119 -1.18 2.86 -6.21
C GLU A 119 -1.83 3.80 -7.25
N PRO A 120 -1.25 4.98 -7.52
CA PRO A 120 -1.81 5.95 -8.45
C PRO A 120 -2.10 5.29 -9.81
N VAL A 121 -3.37 5.31 -10.21
CA VAL A 121 -3.79 4.77 -11.49
C VAL A 121 -3.80 5.87 -12.53
N THR A 122 -3.24 5.59 -13.71
CA THR A 122 -3.14 6.56 -14.81
C THR A 122 -4.49 6.91 -15.44
N GLY A 123 -5.51 6.07 -15.23
CA GLY A 123 -6.79 6.18 -15.90
C GLY A 123 -6.58 6.14 -17.43
N TYR A 124 -7.22 7.06 -18.15
CA TYR A 124 -7.07 7.16 -19.61
C TYR A 124 -5.80 7.91 -20.06
N ILE A 125 -4.99 8.44 -19.15
CA ILE A 125 -3.81 9.25 -19.49
C ILE A 125 -2.77 8.39 -20.21
N GLY A 126 -2.31 8.83 -21.38
CA GLY A 126 -1.36 8.11 -22.21
C GLY A 126 -1.98 7.03 -23.11
N VAL A 127 -3.30 6.82 -23.07
CA VAL A 127 -3.96 5.85 -23.95
C VAL A 127 -3.87 6.30 -25.41
N ALA A 128 -3.27 5.46 -26.25
CA ALA A 128 -3.08 5.74 -27.67
C ALA A 128 -4.37 5.68 -28.50
N ASP A 129 -5.31 4.81 -28.12
CA ASP A 129 -6.59 4.63 -28.80
C ASP A 129 -7.66 4.20 -27.80
N ILE A 130 -8.68 5.04 -27.58
CA ILE A 130 -9.78 4.74 -26.63
C ILE A 130 -10.62 3.52 -27.03
N GLU A 131 -10.55 3.06 -28.28
CA GLU A 131 -11.20 1.81 -28.70
C GLU A 131 -10.37 0.57 -28.34
N GLN A 132 -9.14 0.75 -27.86
CA GLN A 132 -8.26 -0.30 -27.41
C GLN A 132 -8.13 -0.29 -25.89
N HIS A 133 -7.59 -1.39 -25.39
CA HIS A 133 -7.18 -1.59 -24.01
C HIS A 133 -6.07 -0.60 -23.60
N PHE A 134 -5.96 -0.27 -22.31
CA PHE A 134 -5.24 0.91 -21.83
C PHE A 134 -3.74 0.84 -22.17
N THR A 135 -3.13 -0.31 -21.90
CA THR A 135 -1.72 -0.60 -22.19
C THR A 135 -1.54 -2.07 -22.57
N ALA A 136 -0.38 -2.41 -23.15
CA ALA A 136 -0.05 -3.80 -23.45
C ALA A 136 0.10 -4.66 -22.18
N ASN A 137 0.50 -4.05 -21.05
CA ASN A 137 0.86 -4.75 -19.82
C ASN A 137 -0.19 -4.61 -18.71
N GLU A 138 -1.33 -3.97 -18.96
CA GLU A 138 -2.33 -3.79 -17.91
C GLU A 138 -2.87 -5.14 -17.40
N PHE A 139 -3.20 -5.17 -16.12
CA PHE A 139 -3.86 -6.30 -15.52
C PHE A 139 -5.36 -6.29 -15.86
N LYS A 140 -5.82 -7.33 -16.55
CA LYS A 140 -7.24 -7.53 -16.90
C LYS A 140 -7.81 -8.70 -16.09
N LEU A 141 -8.97 -8.51 -15.48
CA LEU A 141 -9.69 -9.56 -14.76
C LEU A 141 -11.19 -9.30 -14.83
N GLY A 142 -11.97 -10.33 -15.20
CA GLY A 142 -13.41 -10.21 -15.37
C GLY A 142 -13.76 -9.32 -16.57
N TYR A 143 -14.82 -8.51 -16.44
CA TYR A 143 -15.24 -7.58 -17.50
C TYR A 143 -14.24 -6.44 -17.62
N ALA A 144 -13.52 -6.39 -18.74
CA ALA A 144 -12.53 -5.34 -19.03
C ALA A 144 -13.01 -4.54 -20.26
N PRO A 145 -13.84 -3.50 -20.09
CA PRO A 145 -14.22 -2.63 -21.19
C PRO A 145 -13.04 -1.75 -21.62
N THR A 146 -12.94 -1.47 -22.92
CA THR A 146 -12.05 -0.40 -23.41
C THR A 146 -12.54 0.96 -22.90
N PRO A 147 -11.71 2.01 -22.87
CA PRO A 147 -12.13 3.36 -22.46
C PRO A 147 -13.42 3.81 -23.15
N PHE A 148 -13.52 3.63 -24.47
CA PHE A 148 -14.72 3.95 -25.24
C PHE A 148 -15.95 3.14 -24.82
N GLN A 149 -15.79 1.84 -24.60
CA GLN A 149 -16.87 0.99 -24.09
C GLN A 149 -17.31 1.43 -22.69
N GLY A 150 -16.37 1.79 -21.82
CA GLY A 150 -16.65 2.33 -20.49
C GLY A 150 -17.45 3.63 -20.57
N MET A 151 -17.07 4.55 -21.46
CA MET A 151 -17.82 5.80 -21.71
C MET A 151 -19.24 5.55 -22.21
N CYS A 152 -19.42 4.55 -23.07
CA CYS A 152 -20.72 4.15 -23.61
C CYS A 152 -21.61 3.53 -22.54
N LEU A 153 -21.09 2.54 -21.79
CA LEU A 153 -21.78 1.88 -20.68
C LEU A 153 -22.20 2.90 -19.61
N ALA A 154 -21.31 3.82 -19.24
CA ALA A 154 -21.61 4.89 -18.29
C ALA A 154 -22.73 5.82 -18.78
N ASN A 155 -22.93 5.93 -20.09
CA ASN A 155 -24.01 6.71 -20.70
C ASN A 155 -25.26 5.88 -21.03
N GLY A 156 -25.38 4.65 -20.52
CA GLY A 156 -26.56 3.80 -20.70
C GLY A 156 -26.62 3.09 -22.06
N ILE A 157 -25.49 2.93 -22.75
CA ILE A 157 -25.40 2.27 -24.05
C ILE A 157 -24.83 0.87 -23.86
N ASP A 158 -25.59 -0.14 -24.27
CA ASP A 158 -25.19 -1.54 -24.20
C ASP A 158 -23.95 -1.80 -25.07
N CYS A 159 -22.98 -2.54 -24.52
CA CYS A 159 -21.71 -2.80 -25.20
C CYS A 159 -21.35 -4.28 -25.13
N LYS A 160 -20.68 -4.78 -26.18
CA LYS A 160 -20.06 -6.11 -26.17
C LYS A 160 -18.62 -5.98 -25.68
N VAL A 161 -18.39 -6.39 -24.43
CA VAL A 161 -17.09 -6.26 -23.76
C VAL A 161 -16.36 -7.59 -23.69
N GLU A 162 -15.06 -7.52 -23.47
CA GLU A 162 -14.23 -8.70 -23.30
C GLU A 162 -14.20 -9.13 -21.83
N VAL A 163 -14.20 -10.45 -21.61
CA VAL A 163 -14.08 -11.06 -20.29
C VAL A 163 -12.77 -11.82 -20.19
N TRP A 164 -12.01 -11.53 -19.15
CA TRP A 164 -10.64 -12.01 -18.94
C TRP A 164 -10.53 -12.80 -17.63
N SER A 165 -9.53 -13.68 -17.55
CA SER A 165 -9.17 -14.44 -16.35
C SER A 165 -7.65 -14.62 -16.30
N THR A 166 -7.14 -15.05 -15.14
CA THR A 166 -5.71 -15.36 -14.93
C THR A 166 -5.25 -16.66 -15.63
N GLY A 167 -5.96 -17.12 -16.65
CA GLY A 167 -5.67 -18.35 -17.38
C GLY A 167 -4.66 -18.20 -18.54
N ILE A 168 -4.42 -19.32 -19.23
CA ILE A 168 -3.51 -19.42 -20.39
C ILE A 168 -3.85 -18.39 -21.49
N ASN A 169 -5.13 -18.07 -21.69
CA ASN A 169 -5.55 -17.13 -22.72
C ASN A 169 -4.94 -15.73 -22.54
N GLN A 170 -4.86 -15.23 -21.30
CA GLN A 170 -4.28 -13.92 -21.02
C GLN A 170 -2.74 -13.97 -21.05
N TYR A 171 -2.14 -14.86 -20.26
CA TYR A 171 -0.70 -14.84 -20.03
C TYR A 171 0.14 -15.45 -21.16
N ILE A 172 -0.43 -16.35 -21.97
CA ILE A 172 0.30 -17.02 -23.06
C ILE A 172 -0.20 -16.55 -24.43
N LEU A 173 -1.52 -16.46 -24.62
CA LEU A 173 -2.10 -16.18 -25.92
C LEU A 173 -2.47 -14.70 -26.14
N GLY A 174 -2.41 -13.86 -25.11
CA GLY A 174 -2.74 -12.44 -25.19
C GLY A 174 -4.18 -12.14 -25.65
N ARG A 175 -5.15 -13.02 -25.34
CA ARG A 175 -6.55 -12.90 -25.77
C ARG A 175 -7.54 -13.06 -24.63
N SER A 176 -8.73 -12.48 -24.79
CA SER A 176 -9.85 -12.65 -23.87
C SER A 176 -10.41 -14.09 -23.89
N ASP A 177 -11.00 -14.52 -22.78
CA ASP A 177 -11.64 -15.83 -22.68
C ASP A 177 -12.93 -15.89 -23.50
N ARG A 178 -13.69 -14.79 -23.48
CA ARG A 178 -14.93 -14.63 -24.23
C ARG A 178 -15.27 -13.16 -24.43
N LYS A 179 -16.27 -12.90 -25.28
CA LYS A 179 -16.91 -11.59 -25.43
C LYS A 179 -18.37 -11.70 -25.03
N GLU A 180 -18.82 -10.80 -24.17
CA GLU A 180 -20.16 -10.84 -23.58
C GLU A 180 -20.86 -9.50 -23.76
N SER A 181 -22.16 -9.52 -24.06
CA SER A 181 -22.97 -8.31 -24.15
C SER A 181 -23.38 -7.86 -22.75
N VAL A 182 -22.92 -6.70 -22.33
CA VAL A 182 -23.32 -6.06 -21.08
C VAL A 182 -24.49 -5.13 -21.39
N ALA A 183 -25.67 -5.50 -20.90
CA ALA A 183 -26.89 -4.71 -21.01
C ALA A 183 -27.05 -3.81 -19.77
N VAL A 184 -27.00 -2.51 -19.98
CA VAL A 184 -27.26 -1.49 -18.96
C VAL A 184 -28.70 -0.96 -19.04
N ASN A 185 -29.45 -1.30 -20.10
CA ASN A 185 -30.87 -1.00 -20.25
C ASN A 185 -31.19 0.51 -20.11
N GLY A 186 -30.31 1.37 -20.61
CA GLY A 186 -30.46 2.81 -20.52
C GLY A 186 -30.15 3.41 -19.13
N VAL A 187 -29.74 2.61 -18.16
CA VAL A 187 -29.29 3.12 -16.85
C VAL A 187 -27.96 3.86 -17.03
N ARG A 188 -27.93 5.12 -16.60
CA ARG A 188 -26.77 6.01 -16.75
C ARG A 188 -26.06 6.15 -15.41
N ALA A 189 -24.73 6.26 -15.44
CA ALA A 189 -23.91 6.64 -14.30
C ALA A 189 -24.02 8.14 -13.98
N TRP A 190 -24.44 8.94 -14.97
CA TRP A 190 -24.63 10.39 -14.83
C TRP A 190 -25.97 10.73 -14.19
N LYS A 191 -26.00 11.82 -13.41
CA LYS A 191 -27.24 12.35 -12.83
C LYS A 191 -28.22 12.81 -13.92
N ASP A 192 -29.50 12.87 -13.57
CA ASP A 192 -30.53 13.39 -14.46
C ASP A 192 -30.22 14.83 -14.90
N GLY A 193 -30.40 15.10 -16.19
CA GLY A 193 -30.08 16.39 -16.79
C GLY A 193 -28.60 16.64 -17.07
N VAL A 194 -27.69 15.72 -16.68
CA VAL A 194 -26.24 15.84 -16.94
C VAL A 194 -25.84 14.94 -18.10
N GLY A 195 -25.15 15.51 -19.09
CA GLY A 195 -24.59 14.77 -20.22
C GLY A 195 -23.30 14.03 -19.85
N CYS A 196 -22.86 13.13 -20.72
CA CYS A 196 -21.56 12.48 -20.55
C CYS A 196 -20.47 13.47 -20.93
N ILE A 197 -19.56 13.79 -20.00
CA ILE A 197 -18.49 14.78 -20.21
C ILE A 197 -17.64 14.46 -21.45
N TRP A 198 -17.38 13.18 -21.71
CA TRP A 198 -16.57 12.75 -22.85
C TRP A 198 -17.30 12.93 -24.18
N LYS A 199 -18.64 12.81 -24.18
CA LYS A 199 -19.47 13.12 -25.35
C LYS A 199 -19.50 14.62 -25.62
N GLU A 200 -19.63 15.42 -24.57
CA GLU A 200 -19.64 16.90 -24.66
C GLU A 200 -18.30 17.46 -25.15
N LEU A 201 -17.19 16.82 -24.75
CA LEU A 201 -15.84 17.11 -25.24
C LEU A 201 -15.56 16.57 -26.66
N GLY A 202 -16.53 15.88 -27.27
CA GLY A 202 -16.45 15.37 -28.64
C GLY A 202 -15.52 14.17 -28.80
N LEU A 203 -15.28 13.37 -27.75
CA LEU A 203 -14.51 12.12 -27.89
C LEU A 203 -15.28 11.07 -28.68
N TYR A 204 -16.60 11.06 -28.53
CA TYR A 204 -17.51 10.21 -29.29
C TYR A 204 -18.87 10.88 -29.49
N ASP A 205 -19.65 10.36 -30.43
CA ASP A 205 -21.06 10.73 -30.59
C ASP A 205 -21.92 9.48 -30.78
N VAL A 206 -23.24 9.66 -30.66
CA VAL A 206 -24.24 8.61 -30.80
C VAL A 206 -25.19 9.01 -31.91
N ASP A 207 -25.28 8.18 -32.94
CA ASP A 207 -26.20 8.43 -34.03
C ASP A 207 -27.65 8.50 -33.51
N PRO A 208 -28.39 9.58 -33.77
CA PRO A 208 -29.69 9.83 -33.15
C PRO A 208 -30.75 8.80 -33.53
N VAL A 209 -30.59 8.14 -34.68
CA VAL A 209 -31.55 7.18 -35.27
C VAL A 209 -31.22 5.75 -34.86
N SER A 210 -30.03 5.27 -35.21
CA SER A 210 -29.54 3.92 -34.95
C SER A 210 -29.09 3.69 -33.51
N LYS A 211 -28.93 4.77 -32.73
CA LYS A 211 -28.37 4.76 -31.35
C LYS A 211 -26.98 4.14 -31.26
N LYS A 212 -26.28 4.03 -32.39
CA LYS A 212 -24.95 3.44 -32.45
C LYS A 212 -23.89 4.48 -32.05
N PRO A 213 -23.03 4.20 -31.04
CA PRO A 213 -21.94 5.08 -30.69
C PRO A 213 -20.79 4.96 -31.69
N THR A 214 -20.09 6.07 -31.96
CA THR A 214 -18.89 6.12 -32.82
C THR A 214 -17.82 7.00 -32.18
N ALA A 215 -16.61 6.48 -32.02
CA ALA A 215 -15.47 7.25 -31.53
C ALA A 215 -15.02 8.29 -32.57
N LEU A 216 -14.85 9.54 -32.14
CA LEU A 216 -14.47 10.66 -33.00
C LEU A 216 -13.00 11.07 -32.80
N ARG A 217 -12.50 11.06 -31.55
CA ARG A 217 -11.13 11.45 -31.20
C ARG A 217 -10.46 10.32 -30.44
N ARG A 218 -9.85 9.39 -31.18
CA ARG A 218 -9.34 8.13 -30.64
C ARG A 218 -8.08 8.29 -29.80
N ASP A 219 -7.22 9.21 -30.23
CA ASP A 219 -5.89 9.51 -29.71
C ASP A 219 -5.88 10.64 -28.66
N TYR A 220 -7.06 11.00 -28.13
CA TYR A 220 -7.25 12.19 -27.28
C TYR A 220 -6.27 12.25 -26.09
N PHE A 221 -5.92 11.10 -25.51
CA PHE A 221 -5.06 11.01 -24.33
C PHE A 221 -3.59 10.64 -24.61
N GLN A 222 -3.22 10.36 -25.86
CA GLN A 222 -1.94 9.75 -26.22
C GLN A 222 -0.72 10.60 -25.85
N ASN A 223 -0.84 11.93 -25.93
CA ASN A 223 0.29 12.87 -25.83
C ASN A 223 0.46 13.48 -24.43
N VAL A 224 -0.03 12.80 -23.39
CA VAL A 224 0.12 13.23 -22.00
C VAL A 224 0.81 12.13 -21.21
N ASP A 225 1.95 12.44 -20.60
CA ASP A 225 2.68 11.54 -19.73
C ASP A 225 2.15 11.65 -18.30
N PHE A 226 1.62 10.57 -17.74
CA PHE A 226 1.07 10.59 -16.38
C PHE A 226 2.12 10.98 -15.34
N GLY A 227 3.34 10.44 -15.43
CA GLY A 227 4.39 10.71 -14.45
C GLY A 227 4.87 12.16 -14.53
N ARG A 228 5.31 12.57 -15.71
CA ARG A 228 5.93 13.87 -15.96
C ARG A 228 4.92 15.01 -15.94
N ASP A 229 3.81 14.87 -16.65
CA ASP A 229 2.89 16.00 -16.90
C ASP A 229 1.80 16.12 -15.83
N CYS A 230 1.48 15.04 -15.11
CA CYS A 230 0.37 15.02 -14.16
C CYS A 230 0.83 14.81 -12.72
N TYR A 231 1.52 13.69 -12.46
CA TYR A 231 1.86 13.25 -11.11
C TYR A 231 2.93 14.12 -10.45
N VAL A 232 4.04 14.42 -11.15
CA VAL A 232 5.12 15.25 -10.57
C VAL A 232 4.63 16.65 -10.19
N PRO A 233 3.87 17.38 -11.03
CA PRO A 233 3.25 18.66 -10.63
C PRO A 233 2.35 18.53 -9.39
N PHE A 234 1.48 17.52 -9.36
CA PHE A 234 0.61 17.25 -8.22
C PHE A 234 1.41 16.97 -6.94
N ALA A 235 2.38 16.06 -7.00
CA ALA A 235 3.23 15.69 -5.87
C ALA A 235 4.04 16.89 -5.36
N THR A 236 4.48 17.78 -6.25
CA THR A 236 5.20 19.01 -5.90
C THR A 236 4.28 19.97 -5.12
N ALA A 237 3.08 20.24 -5.62
CA ALA A 237 2.09 21.09 -4.96
C ALA A 237 1.64 20.50 -3.61
N TYR A 238 1.44 19.18 -3.56
CA TYR A 238 1.13 18.44 -2.34
C TYR A 238 2.24 18.61 -1.30
N ALA A 239 3.51 18.39 -1.68
CA ALA A 239 4.66 18.55 -0.79
C ALA A 239 4.77 19.97 -0.24
N ALA A 240 4.60 20.97 -1.11
CA ALA A 240 4.65 22.37 -0.72
C ALA A 240 3.57 22.71 0.30
N SER A 241 2.36 22.19 0.11
CA SER A 241 1.22 22.44 1.01
C SER A 241 1.39 21.76 2.37
N ILE A 242 1.79 20.49 2.39
CA ILE A 242 2.05 19.76 3.65
C ILE A 242 3.17 20.43 4.46
N ARG A 243 4.22 20.92 3.80
CA ARG A 243 5.36 21.56 4.45
C ARG A 243 5.08 22.93 5.02
N GLN A 244 3.93 23.54 4.71
CA GLN A 244 3.46 24.73 5.42
C GLN A 244 3.12 24.40 6.89
N GLU A 245 2.60 23.21 7.15
CA GLU A 245 2.29 22.72 8.50
C GLU A 245 3.47 21.96 9.12
N MET A 246 4.14 21.11 8.33
CA MET A 246 5.25 20.27 8.80
C MET A 246 6.50 20.46 7.94
N PRO A 247 7.34 21.49 8.20
CA PRO A 247 8.47 21.88 7.33
C PRO A 247 9.52 20.80 7.09
N ARG A 248 9.64 19.82 8.00
CA ARG A 248 10.61 18.72 7.89
C ARG A 248 10.02 17.42 7.34
N ALA A 249 8.73 17.40 7.03
CA ALA A 249 8.04 16.20 6.55
C ALA A 249 8.71 15.64 5.29
N MET A 250 9.05 14.36 5.34
CA MET A 250 9.41 13.60 4.17
C MET A 250 8.18 13.35 3.30
N LEU A 251 8.38 13.29 1.99
CA LEU A 251 7.34 12.90 1.04
C LEU A 251 7.67 11.50 0.54
N PHE A 252 6.85 10.50 0.86
CA PHE A 252 7.00 9.19 0.21
C PHE A 252 6.29 9.23 -1.14
N VAL A 253 7.01 8.94 -2.20
CA VAL A 253 6.57 9.11 -3.58
C VAL A 253 6.45 7.75 -4.23
N GLU A 254 5.29 7.46 -4.79
CA GLU A 254 5.02 6.22 -5.50
C GLU A 254 4.50 6.47 -6.91
N MET A 255 4.79 5.52 -7.79
CA MET A 255 4.17 5.41 -9.10
C MET A 255 3.36 4.11 -9.13
N PRO A 256 2.43 3.93 -10.09
CA PRO A 256 1.83 2.62 -10.32
C PRO A 256 2.92 1.54 -10.36
N PRO A 257 2.64 0.30 -9.93
CA PRO A 257 3.64 -0.75 -9.85
C PRO A 257 4.42 -0.84 -11.16
N MET A 258 5.75 -0.96 -11.06
CA MET A 258 6.65 -0.78 -12.20
C MET A 258 6.34 -1.74 -13.36
N GLU A 259 5.78 -2.91 -13.07
CA GLU A 259 5.34 -3.89 -14.06
C GLU A 259 4.16 -3.39 -14.92
N PHE A 260 3.35 -2.47 -14.39
CA PHE A 260 2.14 -1.93 -15.03
C PHE A 260 2.33 -0.52 -15.59
N MET A 261 3.52 0.07 -15.45
CA MET A 261 3.80 1.41 -15.99
C MET A 261 3.91 1.40 -17.52
N ALA A 262 3.14 2.28 -18.17
CA ALA A 262 3.20 2.50 -19.61
C ALA A 262 4.37 3.40 -20.05
N ALA A 263 4.82 4.27 -19.14
CA ALA A 263 5.87 5.25 -19.35
C ALA A 263 7.03 5.01 -18.36
N PRO A 264 8.26 5.47 -18.66
CA PRO A 264 9.37 5.41 -17.72
C PRO A 264 9.05 6.13 -16.41
N PHE A 265 9.69 5.68 -15.33
CA PHE A 265 9.61 6.39 -14.05
C PHE A 265 10.11 7.84 -14.21
N PRO A 266 9.31 8.87 -13.84
CA PRO A 266 9.64 10.26 -14.11
C PRO A 266 10.81 10.73 -13.24
N THR A 267 11.51 11.78 -13.68
CA THR A 267 12.49 12.45 -12.82
C THR A 267 11.77 13.24 -11.72
N ILE A 268 12.12 12.99 -10.47
CA ILE A 268 11.48 13.61 -9.30
C ILE A 268 12.54 14.39 -8.53
N SER A 269 12.42 15.71 -8.51
CA SER A 269 13.38 16.62 -7.85
C SER A 269 12.80 17.28 -6.59
N ILE A 270 11.76 16.68 -6.01
CA ILE A 270 11.12 17.20 -4.79
C ILE A 270 12.07 16.96 -3.61
N PRO A 271 12.54 17.99 -2.87
CA PRO A 271 13.44 17.80 -1.74
C PRO A 271 12.81 16.90 -0.67
N ARG A 272 13.61 16.16 0.11
CA ARG A 272 13.12 15.26 1.18
C ARG A 272 12.07 14.26 0.70
N SER A 273 12.17 13.81 -0.55
CA SER A 273 11.36 12.70 -1.06
C SER A 273 12.00 11.35 -0.72
N VAL A 274 11.20 10.30 -0.67
CA VAL A 274 11.60 8.90 -0.54
C VAL A 274 10.90 8.12 -1.66
N ASN A 275 11.59 7.27 -2.41
CA ASN A 275 10.90 6.35 -3.32
C ASN A 275 10.20 5.28 -2.47
N ALA A 276 8.87 5.17 -2.59
CA ALA A 276 8.03 4.24 -1.85
C ALA A 276 7.30 3.23 -2.74
N THR A 277 7.92 2.83 -3.85
CA THR A 277 7.39 1.81 -4.78
C THR A 277 7.03 0.51 -4.05
N HIS A 278 5.92 -0.12 -4.43
CA HIS A 278 5.49 -1.42 -3.91
C HIS A 278 6.16 -2.57 -4.66
N TRP A 279 6.28 -3.73 -4.01
CA TRP A 279 6.77 -4.93 -4.66
C TRP A 279 6.13 -6.20 -4.07
N TYR A 280 5.63 -7.05 -4.96
CA TYR A 280 5.11 -8.37 -4.63
C TYR A 280 5.67 -9.42 -5.59
N ASP A 281 5.89 -10.64 -5.09
CA ASP A 281 6.09 -11.79 -5.99
C ASP A 281 4.76 -12.13 -6.65
N GLY A 282 4.63 -11.81 -7.93
CA GLY A 282 3.33 -11.92 -8.58
C GLY A 282 2.85 -13.35 -8.84
N ILE A 283 3.71 -14.39 -8.83
CA ILE A 283 3.20 -15.77 -8.81
C ILE A 283 2.47 -16.03 -7.50
N THR A 284 3.10 -15.67 -6.39
CA THR A 284 2.51 -15.83 -5.06
C THR A 284 1.26 -14.97 -4.88
N LEU A 285 1.28 -13.73 -5.39
CA LEU A 285 0.15 -12.80 -5.32
C LEU A 285 -1.06 -13.27 -6.13
N PHE A 286 -0.88 -13.50 -7.44
CA PHE A 286 -2.01 -13.72 -8.35
C PHE A 286 -2.59 -15.12 -8.27
N PHE A 287 -1.76 -16.13 -7.96
CA PHE A 287 -2.19 -17.52 -7.88
C PHE A 287 -2.39 -18.02 -6.46
N ARG A 288 -2.06 -17.21 -5.44
CA ARG A 288 -2.13 -17.58 -4.01
C ARG A 288 -1.43 -18.92 -3.74
N VAL A 289 -0.25 -19.10 -4.32
CA VAL A 289 0.59 -20.30 -4.16
C VAL A 289 2.06 -19.91 -4.07
N TRP A 290 2.78 -20.52 -3.13
CA TRP A 290 4.22 -20.37 -3.03
C TRP A 290 4.93 -21.49 -3.78
N LEU A 291 5.70 -21.14 -4.82
CA LEU A 291 6.50 -22.08 -5.60
C LEU A 291 7.99 -21.74 -5.45
N PRO A 292 8.70 -22.33 -4.47
CA PRO A 292 10.09 -21.95 -4.20
C PRO A 292 11.03 -22.24 -5.37
N TRP A 293 10.64 -23.08 -6.33
CA TRP A 293 11.46 -23.49 -7.47
C TRP A 293 11.00 -22.86 -8.80
N PHE A 294 9.95 -22.04 -8.82
CA PHE A 294 9.46 -21.43 -10.04
C PHE A 294 8.92 -20.02 -9.81
N THR A 295 9.34 -19.07 -10.64
CA THR A 295 8.70 -17.76 -10.76
C THR A 295 8.75 -17.28 -12.21
N VAL A 296 8.08 -16.17 -12.52
CA VAL A 296 8.17 -15.47 -13.81
C VAL A 296 8.69 -14.07 -13.57
N ASN A 297 9.76 -13.70 -14.27
CA ASN A 297 10.26 -12.34 -14.20
C ASN A 297 9.26 -11.40 -14.91
N MET A 298 8.60 -10.53 -14.15
CA MET A 298 7.54 -9.68 -14.69
C MET A 298 8.03 -8.60 -15.66
N HIS A 299 9.32 -8.26 -15.64
CA HIS A 299 9.90 -7.28 -16.57
C HIS A 299 10.35 -7.88 -17.90
N THR A 300 10.72 -9.17 -17.93
CA THR A 300 11.30 -9.83 -19.12
C THR A 300 10.48 -11.03 -19.61
N PRO A 301 9.24 -11.21 -19.11
CA PRO A 301 8.43 -12.43 -19.09
C PRO A 301 9.09 -13.83 -19.03
N TRP A 302 10.39 -13.96 -18.76
CA TRP A 302 11.05 -15.26 -18.80
C TRP A 302 10.76 -16.10 -17.55
N PRO A 303 10.44 -17.40 -17.70
CA PRO A 303 10.30 -18.29 -16.56
C PRO A 303 11.67 -18.55 -15.91
N VAL A 304 11.68 -18.57 -14.58
CA VAL A 304 12.87 -18.80 -13.76
C VAL A 304 12.67 -20.07 -12.96
N PHE A 305 13.62 -21.00 -13.07
CA PHE A 305 13.56 -22.31 -12.42
C PHE A 305 14.69 -22.51 -11.40
N GLY A 306 14.37 -23.14 -10.27
CA GLY A 306 15.28 -23.53 -9.20
C GLY A 306 15.35 -22.51 -8.06
N ARG A 307 15.36 -23.00 -6.81
CA ARG A 307 15.24 -22.18 -5.59
C ARG A 307 16.22 -21.01 -5.51
N LYS A 308 17.49 -21.26 -5.81
CA LYS A 308 18.52 -20.20 -5.83
C LYS A 308 18.25 -19.15 -6.91
N ARG A 309 17.78 -19.57 -8.09
CA ARG A 309 17.53 -18.64 -9.20
C ARG A 309 16.26 -17.82 -8.98
N VAL A 310 15.21 -18.41 -8.40
CA VAL A 310 14.02 -17.67 -7.95
C VAL A 310 14.41 -16.56 -6.99
N ARG A 311 15.19 -16.89 -5.94
CA ARG A 311 15.71 -15.90 -5.00
C ARG A 311 16.50 -14.78 -5.69
N VAL A 312 17.44 -15.12 -6.58
CA VAL A 312 18.23 -14.14 -7.33
C VAL A 312 17.33 -13.25 -8.20
N SER A 313 16.29 -13.80 -8.82
CA SER A 313 15.34 -13.01 -9.61
C SER A 313 14.60 -11.98 -8.75
N HIS A 314 14.12 -12.37 -7.56
CA HIS A 314 13.45 -11.44 -6.64
C HIS A 314 14.41 -10.38 -6.08
N VAL A 315 15.65 -10.76 -5.73
CA VAL A 315 16.72 -9.82 -5.33
C VAL A 315 17.00 -8.81 -6.44
N ASN A 316 17.10 -9.24 -7.69
CA ASN A 316 17.36 -8.37 -8.83
C ASN A 316 16.21 -7.42 -9.13
N ALA A 317 14.95 -7.86 -8.97
CA ALA A 317 13.77 -7.00 -9.13
C ALA A 317 13.79 -5.85 -8.11
N LEU A 318 14.02 -6.16 -6.83
CA LEU A 318 14.15 -5.15 -5.77
C LEU A 318 15.36 -4.23 -5.97
N SER A 319 16.48 -4.78 -6.44
CA SER A 319 17.66 -4.00 -6.81
C SER A 319 17.37 -3.00 -7.93
N ALA A 320 16.55 -3.39 -8.92
CA ALA A 320 16.14 -2.52 -10.01
C ALA A 320 15.28 -1.32 -9.55
N ILE A 321 14.45 -1.50 -8.51
CA ILE A 321 13.71 -0.41 -7.86
C ILE A 321 14.69 0.59 -7.23
N LYS A 322 15.65 0.10 -6.42
CA LYS A 322 16.69 0.93 -5.82
C LYS A 322 17.51 1.69 -6.86
N ALA A 323 17.90 1.01 -7.94
CA ALA A 323 18.62 1.61 -9.06
C ALA A 323 17.79 2.68 -9.79
N THR A 324 16.47 2.53 -9.84
CA THR A 324 15.57 3.53 -10.40
C THR A 324 15.50 4.78 -9.52
N THR A 325 15.51 4.64 -8.20
CA THR A 325 15.67 5.77 -7.28
C THR A 325 16.95 6.56 -7.59
N THR A 326 18.10 5.89 -7.68
CA THR A 326 19.38 6.55 -7.98
C THR A 326 19.40 7.24 -9.34
N ARG A 327 18.67 6.71 -10.34
CA ARG A 327 18.62 7.25 -11.70
C ARG A 327 17.68 8.45 -11.83
N CYS A 328 16.53 8.40 -11.16
CA CYS A 328 15.42 9.32 -11.39
C CYS A 328 15.22 10.33 -10.27
N MET A 329 15.92 10.21 -9.15
CA MET A 329 15.81 11.09 -7.98
C MET A 329 17.20 11.55 -7.52
N PRO A 330 17.30 12.59 -6.66
CA PRO A 330 18.58 13.02 -6.07
C PRO A 330 19.36 11.84 -5.48
N SER A 331 20.69 11.87 -5.58
CA SER A 331 21.57 10.73 -5.26
C SER A 331 21.49 10.24 -3.81
N ASP A 332 21.04 11.10 -2.90
CA ASP A 332 20.84 10.84 -1.47
C ASP A 332 19.42 10.37 -1.12
N THR A 333 18.56 10.15 -2.12
CA THR A 333 17.16 9.74 -1.93
C THR A 333 17.06 8.31 -1.38
N PRO A 334 16.41 8.10 -0.22
CA PRO A 334 16.16 6.78 0.31
C PRO A 334 15.16 5.99 -0.55
N THR A 335 15.29 4.66 -0.53
CA THR A 335 14.29 3.74 -1.08
C THR A 335 13.64 2.97 0.07
N LEU A 336 12.32 3.07 0.16
CA LEU A 336 11.43 2.28 1.00
C LEU A 336 10.59 1.41 0.06
N ILE A 337 10.44 0.13 0.34
CA ILE A 337 9.40 -0.66 -0.32
C ILE A 337 8.10 -0.44 0.44
N GLY A 338 7.22 0.41 -0.12
CA GLY A 338 6.04 0.95 0.56
C GLY A 338 5.00 -0.12 0.91
N GLU A 339 4.93 -1.18 0.12
CA GLU A 339 4.17 -2.38 0.43
C GLU A 339 4.86 -3.60 -0.14
N CYS A 340 4.88 -4.66 0.66
CA CYS A 340 5.28 -6.01 0.25
C CYS A 340 4.67 -7.03 1.21
N GLY A 341 4.60 -8.29 0.82
CA GLY A 341 4.06 -9.33 1.68
C GLY A 341 3.61 -10.55 0.90
N ILE A 342 2.79 -11.36 1.56
CA ILE A 342 2.22 -12.58 0.99
C ILE A 342 0.75 -12.73 1.41
N PRO A 343 -0.11 -13.27 0.54
CA PRO A 343 -1.42 -13.72 0.97
C PRO A 343 -1.26 -14.92 1.92
N PHE A 344 -1.99 -14.93 3.03
CA PHE A 344 -2.00 -16.04 3.99
C PHE A 344 -2.92 -17.18 3.56
N ASN A 345 -3.90 -16.93 2.69
CA ASN A 345 -4.79 -17.95 2.11
C ASN A 345 -4.12 -18.74 0.98
N LEU A 346 -2.83 -19.05 1.11
CA LEU A 346 -2.11 -19.89 0.15
C LEU A 346 -2.77 -21.25 0.02
N ASN A 347 -2.80 -21.79 -1.20
CA ASN A 347 -3.41 -23.08 -1.53
C ASN A 347 -4.86 -23.17 -1.00
N ASP A 348 -5.66 -22.13 -1.30
CA ASP A 348 -7.05 -21.98 -0.86
C ASP A 348 -7.23 -22.08 0.67
N GLY A 349 -6.24 -21.61 1.43
CA GLY A 349 -6.31 -21.56 2.89
C GLY A 349 -6.01 -22.88 3.59
N ALA A 350 -5.29 -23.81 2.96
CA ALA A 350 -4.95 -25.11 3.54
C ALA A 350 -4.36 -25.04 4.97
N ALA A 351 -3.56 -24.01 5.26
CA ALA A 351 -2.97 -23.77 6.58
C ALA A 351 -4.01 -23.54 7.70
N TYR A 352 -5.23 -23.13 7.36
CA TYR A 352 -6.29 -22.82 8.32
C TYR A 352 -6.92 -24.08 8.91
N GLU A 353 -6.89 -25.17 8.15
CA GLU A 353 -7.35 -26.47 8.59
C GLU A 353 -6.23 -27.26 9.27
N THR A 354 -5.01 -27.19 8.73
CA THR A 354 -3.87 -27.99 9.21
C THR A 354 -3.12 -27.35 10.38
N GLY A 355 -3.20 -26.02 10.53
CA GLY A 355 -2.35 -25.24 11.42
C GLY A 355 -0.90 -25.09 10.93
N ASP A 356 -0.57 -25.65 9.75
CA ASP A 356 0.78 -25.60 9.18
C ASP A 356 0.95 -24.39 8.27
N PHE A 357 1.59 -23.35 8.80
CA PHE A 357 1.93 -22.12 8.08
C PHE A 357 3.32 -22.15 7.44
N GLN A 358 3.98 -23.32 7.32
CA GLN A 358 5.32 -23.39 6.75
C GLN A 358 5.42 -22.81 5.32
N PRO A 359 4.46 -22.99 4.40
CA PRO A 359 4.51 -22.32 3.09
C PRO A 359 4.52 -20.79 3.20
N GLN A 360 3.76 -20.23 4.14
CA GLN A 360 3.69 -18.80 4.42
C GLN A 360 4.99 -18.29 5.05
N VAL A 361 5.59 -19.06 5.97
CA VAL A 361 6.90 -18.79 6.56
C VAL A 361 7.97 -18.74 5.45
N ASP A 362 8.00 -19.75 4.57
CA ASP A 362 8.96 -19.84 3.46
C ASP A 362 8.80 -18.68 2.46
N ALA A 363 7.57 -18.32 2.10
CA ALA A 363 7.28 -17.24 1.17
C ALA A 363 7.62 -15.86 1.77
N MET A 364 7.31 -15.66 3.05
CA MET A 364 7.64 -14.44 3.79
C MET A 364 9.15 -14.29 3.96
N ASP A 365 9.87 -15.36 4.36
CA ASP A 365 11.33 -15.38 4.37
C ASP A 365 11.89 -15.07 2.99
N ASN A 366 11.28 -15.60 1.93
CA ASN A 366 11.70 -15.29 0.59
C ASN A 366 11.61 -13.80 0.27
N THR A 367 10.53 -13.15 0.67
CA THR A 367 10.33 -11.73 0.47
C THR A 367 11.35 -10.92 1.28
N ILE A 368 11.41 -11.15 2.60
CA ILE A 368 12.21 -10.33 3.51
C ILE A 368 13.72 -10.53 3.29
N SER A 369 14.20 -11.76 3.15
CA SER A 369 15.63 -11.98 2.88
C SER A 369 16.06 -11.37 1.52
N SER A 370 15.15 -11.17 0.55
CA SER A 370 15.46 -10.47 -0.71
C SER A 370 15.55 -8.95 -0.52
N LEU A 371 14.74 -8.38 0.38
CA LEU A 371 14.79 -6.97 0.80
C LEU A 371 16.08 -6.68 1.59
N GLU A 372 16.40 -7.53 2.55
CA GLU A 372 17.62 -7.46 3.38
C GLU A 372 18.90 -7.56 2.55
N THR A 373 18.93 -8.45 1.55
CA THR A 373 20.06 -8.57 0.60
C THR A 373 20.36 -7.25 -0.11
N ASN A 374 19.33 -6.43 -0.35
CA ASN A 374 19.46 -5.11 -0.98
C ASN A 374 19.63 -3.96 0.04
N VAL A 375 19.60 -4.24 1.35
CA VAL A 375 19.57 -3.26 2.44
C VAL A 375 18.45 -2.23 2.21
N LEU A 376 17.25 -2.73 1.90
CA LEU A 376 16.05 -1.93 1.68
C LEU A 376 15.23 -1.84 2.97
N ASN A 377 14.70 -0.65 3.25
CA ASN A 377 13.61 -0.51 4.23
C ASN A 377 12.31 -0.99 3.57
N TYR A 378 11.37 -1.48 4.37
CA TYR A 378 10.10 -1.98 3.85
C TYR A 378 8.98 -1.89 4.87
N THR A 379 7.75 -1.95 4.38
CA THR A 379 6.52 -2.05 5.15
C THR A 379 5.73 -3.27 4.68
N LEU A 380 5.36 -4.15 5.63
CA LEU A 380 4.64 -5.38 5.35
C LEU A 380 3.13 -5.09 5.25
N TRP A 381 2.53 -5.52 4.14
CA TRP A 381 1.09 -5.58 3.96
C TRP A 381 0.58 -6.92 4.53
N CYS A 382 -0.21 -6.94 5.61
CA CYS A 382 -0.66 -5.81 6.42
C CYS A 382 -0.86 -6.19 7.90
N TYR A 383 -1.36 -5.30 8.75
CA TYR A 383 -1.85 -5.63 10.09
C TYR A 383 -3.30 -5.16 10.26
N THR A 384 -4.20 -6.11 10.52
CA THR A 384 -5.65 -5.89 10.61
C THR A 384 -6.14 -6.65 11.83
N SER A 385 -6.45 -5.91 12.90
CA SER A 385 -6.73 -6.49 14.23
C SER A 385 -8.03 -7.30 14.31
N ASP A 386 -8.91 -7.16 13.33
CA ASP A 386 -10.19 -7.87 13.20
C ASP A 386 -10.18 -8.92 12.08
N ASN A 387 -9.00 -9.21 11.50
CA ASN A 387 -8.86 -10.23 10.47
C ASN A 387 -9.33 -11.61 10.98
N THR A 388 -9.99 -12.36 10.10
CA THR A 388 -10.34 -13.77 10.31
C THR A 388 -9.89 -14.62 9.13
N ASN A 389 -9.72 -15.92 9.34
CA ASN A 389 -9.37 -16.87 8.29
C ASN A 389 -10.51 -17.04 7.26
N GLN A 390 -11.75 -16.70 7.62
CA GLN A 390 -12.92 -16.85 6.74
C GLN A 390 -13.07 -15.69 5.75
N THR A 391 -12.87 -14.46 6.23
CA THR A 391 -13.21 -13.23 5.49
C THR A 391 -12.02 -12.32 5.26
N GLY A 392 -10.81 -12.73 5.69
CA GLY A 392 -9.63 -11.89 5.64
C GLY A 392 -9.84 -10.61 6.44
N ASP A 393 -9.61 -9.47 5.81
CA ASP A 393 -9.71 -8.12 6.35
C ASP A 393 -11.15 -7.60 6.60
N ASN A 394 -12.18 -8.42 6.34
CA ASN A 394 -13.60 -8.05 6.42
C ASN A 394 -14.04 -6.91 5.47
N TRP A 395 -13.22 -6.57 4.48
CA TRP A 395 -13.50 -5.46 3.56
C TRP A 395 -13.65 -5.93 2.12
N ASN A 396 -12.57 -6.40 1.51
CA ASN A 396 -12.56 -6.90 0.13
C ASN A 396 -12.14 -8.38 0.05
N LEU A 397 -12.11 -9.06 1.19
CA LEU A 397 -11.68 -10.46 1.34
C LEU A 397 -10.17 -10.65 1.10
N GLU A 398 -9.39 -9.58 1.21
CA GLU A 398 -7.93 -9.68 1.24
C GLU A 398 -7.47 -10.36 2.52
N ASP A 399 -6.49 -11.24 2.38
CA ASP A 399 -6.00 -12.03 3.50
C ASP A 399 -4.47 -11.91 3.61
N PHE A 400 -3.98 -10.69 3.78
CA PHE A 400 -2.55 -10.37 3.90
C PHE A 400 -2.10 -10.16 5.34
N SER A 401 -3.03 -10.13 6.29
CA SER A 401 -2.71 -9.67 7.63
C SER A 401 -1.68 -10.56 8.34
N LEU A 402 -0.69 -10.00 9.02
CA LEU A 402 0.20 -10.77 9.88
C LEU A 402 -0.53 -11.38 11.10
N PHE A 403 -1.77 -10.97 11.34
CA PHE A 403 -2.59 -11.35 12.48
C PHE A 403 -3.93 -11.96 12.04
N SER A 404 -4.46 -12.90 12.82
CA SER A 404 -5.86 -13.33 12.74
C SER A 404 -6.35 -13.74 14.12
N ARG A 405 -7.62 -13.42 14.42
CA ARG A 405 -8.25 -13.80 15.70
C ARG A 405 -8.33 -15.30 15.88
N ASP A 406 -8.40 -16.04 14.78
CA ASP A 406 -8.54 -17.50 14.80
C ASP A 406 -7.28 -18.20 15.32
N GLN A 407 -6.10 -17.57 15.19
CA GLN A 407 -4.86 -18.11 15.77
C GLN A 407 -4.75 -17.82 17.28
N ALA A 408 -5.53 -16.86 17.81
CA ALA A 408 -5.50 -16.51 19.23
C ALA A 408 -6.51 -17.31 20.08
N VAL A 409 -7.35 -18.17 19.49
CA VAL A 409 -8.44 -18.86 20.20
C VAL A 409 -7.89 -19.74 21.34
N GLY A 410 -8.37 -19.49 22.55
CA GLY A 410 -7.99 -20.26 23.74
C GLY A 410 -6.60 -19.93 24.30
N SER A 411 -5.87 -19.00 23.70
CA SER A 411 -4.58 -18.54 24.19
C SER A 411 -4.71 -17.26 25.03
N THR A 412 -3.85 -17.13 26.04
CA THR A 412 -3.66 -15.89 26.80
C THR A 412 -2.38 -15.16 26.38
N ASP A 413 -1.60 -15.74 25.46
CA ASP A 413 -0.44 -15.10 24.87
C ASP A 413 -0.88 -13.92 24.00
N ARG A 414 -0.32 -12.74 24.28
CA ARG A 414 -0.56 -11.50 23.55
C ARG A 414 -0.28 -11.66 22.05
N ASP A 415 0.71 -12.48 21.72
CA ASP A 415 1.22 -12.63 20.36
C ASP A 415 0.65 -13.91 19.68
N ALA A 416 -0.38 -14.53 20.27
CA ALA A 416 -0.95 -15.79 19.80
C ALA A 416 -1.61 -15.67 18.42
N GLY A 417 -2.19 -14.52 18.09
CA GLY A 417 -2.84 -14.32 16.79
C GLY A 417 -1.86 -14.08 15.63
N GLY A 418 -0.55 -14.00 15.89
CA GLY A 418 0.46 -13.82 14.86
C GLY A 418 0.61 -15.07 13.98
N ARG A 419 0.45 -14.90 12.68
CA ARG A 419 0.56 -15.96 11.65
C ARG A 419 1.96 -15.96 11.07
N ALA A 420 2.59 -17.11 10.82
CA ALA A 420 3.93 -17.21 10.21
C ALA A 420 5.04 -16.31 10.83
N LYS A 421 5.03 -16.14 12.17
CA LYS A 421 5.95 -15.24 12.90
C LYS A 421 7.43 -15.48 12.57
N GLN A 422 7.81 -16.73 12.33
CA GLN A 422 9.17 -17.14 11.98
C GLN A 422 9.69 -16.47 10.69
N GLY A 423 8.79 -16.06 9.78
CA GLY A 423 9.17 -15.43 8.52
C GLY A 423 9.56 -13.95 8.67
N TYR A 424 8.92 -13.20 9.58
CA TYR A 424 9.07 -11.74 9.66
C TYR A 424 9.50 -11.18 11.01
N VAL A 425 9.37 -11.91 12.11
CA VAL A 425 9.85 -11.46 13.43
C VAL A 425 11.35 -11.72 13.52
N ARG A 426 12.14 -10.86 12.89
CA ARG A 426 13.58 -11.05 12.64
C ARG A 426 14.43 -10.01 13.39
N PRO A 427 15.70 -10.30 13.72
CA PRO A 427 16.62 -9.26 14.17
C PRO A 427 16.76 -8.14 13.15
N ALA A 428 16.84 -6.90 13.60
CA ALA A 428 16.95 -5.74 12.72
C ALA A 428 17.70 -4.59 13.38
N ALA A 429 18.59 -3.94 12.64
CA ALA A 429 19.25 -2.71 13.09
C ALA A 429 18.28 -1.54 13.02
N TRP A 430 17.72 -1.13 14.16
CA TRP A 430 16.79 0.00 14.26
C TRP A 430 17.51 1.34 14.08
N ARG A 431 18.75 1.43 14.55
CA ARG A 431 19.59 2.63 14.43
C ARG A 431 21.00 2.20 14.14
N VAL A 432 21.62 2.77 13.11
CA VAL A 432 23.03 2.51 12.77
C VAL A 432 23.78 3.82 12.82
N GLN A 433 24.86 3.85 13.61
CA GLN A 433 25.77 4.98 13.70
C GLN A 433 26.74 4.96 12.50
N GLY A 434 26.20 5.02 11.27
CA GLY A 434 26.95 4.88 10.03
C GLY A 434 26.05 4.47 8.86
N VAL A 435 26.66 4.09 7.73
CA VAL A 435 25.96 3.64 6.53
C VAL A 435 26.02 2.11 6.46
N PRO A 436 24.89 1.39 6.60
CA PRO A 436 24.88 -0.07 6.51
C PRO A 436 25.23 -0.53 5.09
N THR A 437 26.20 -1.43 5.00
CA THR A 437 26.57 -2.14 3.77
C THR A 437 25.92 -3.51 3.70
N LYS A 438 25.49 -4.07 4.84
CA LYS A 438 24.76 -5.33 4.95
C LYS A 438 23.94 -5.35 6.23
N SER A 439 22.71 -5.85 6.15
CA SER A 439 21.86 -6.17 7.31
C SER A 439 20.99 -7.35 6.92
N PHE A 440 21.39 -8.55 7.30
CA PHE A 440 20.81 -9.79 6.80
C PHE A 440 20.62 -10.82 7.91
N PHE A 441 19.43 -11.43 7.96
CA PHE A 441 19.12 -12.56 8.82
C PHE A 441 18.94 -13.84 8.00
N ASP A 442 19.79 -14.82 8.26
CA ASP A 442 19.62 -16.18 7.76
C ASP A 442 18.71 -16.96 8.70
N LEU A 443 17.51 -17.29 8.21
CA LEU A 443 16.52 -18.04 8.98
C LEU A 443 16.93 -19.50 9.23
N GLU A 444 17.71 -20.11 8.33
CA GLU A 444 18.12 -21.52 8.45
C GLU A 444 19.16 -21.69 9.56
N SER A 445 20.15 -20.79 9.61
CA SER A 445 21.21 -20.82 10.62
C SER A 445 20.92 -19.97 11.86
N ILE A 446 19.83 -19.20 11.87
CA ILE A 446 19.48 -18.23 12.93
C ILE A 446 20.68 -17.29 13.20
N LEU A 447 21.17 -16.68 12.12
CA LEU A 447 22.35 -15.83 12.13
C LEU A 447 22.03 -14.47 11.52
N TYR A 448 22.09 -13.42 12.33
CA TYR A 448 22.01 -12.04 11.85
C TYR A 448 23.42 -11.45 11.70
N THR A 449 23.66 -10.79 10.58
CA THR A 449 24.91 -10.07 10.31
C THR A 449 24.61 -8.63 9.89
N LEU A 450 25.19 -7.68 10.63
CA LEU A 450 25.23 -6.27 10.30
C LEU A 450 26.67 -5.88 9.94
N GLU A 451 26.87 -5.22 8.81
CA GLU A 451 28.13 -4.58 8.42
C GLU A 451 27.82 -3.13 8.03
N PHE A 452 28.64 -2.19 8.49
CA PHE A 452 28.45 -0.77 8.20
C PHE A 452 29.78 -0.01 8.21
N VAL A 453 29.77 1.16 7.56
CA VAL A 453 30.91 2.06 7.46
C VAL A 453 30.60 3.43 8.07
N THR A 454 31.63 4.07 8.59
CA THR A 454 31.56 5.39 9.23
C THR A 454 32.33 6.41 8.40
N ASN A 455 31.61 7.35 7.79
CA ASN A 455 32.17 8.22 6.74
C ASN A 455 32.08 9.71 7.10
N GLY A 456 31.84 10.05 8.37
CA GLY A 456 31.44 11.39 8.77
C GLY A 456 31.71 11.71 10.24
N ALA A 457 31.09 12.79 10.72
CA ALA A 457 31.24 13.22 12.11
C ALA A 457 30.69 12.17 13.07
N ALA A 458 31.45 11.88 14.14
CA ALA A 458 31.03 10.97 15.19
C ALA A 458 29.71 11.45 15.81
N VAL A 459 28.71 10.58 15.79
CA VAL A 459 27.45 10.78 16.52
C VAL A 459 27.61 10.11 17.87
N ASP A 460 27.40 10.83 18.98
CA ASP A 460 27.53 10.26 20.32
C ASP A 460 26.29 9.42 20.71
N ALA A 461 26.08 8.32 19.99
CA ALA A 461 24.99 7.37 20.23
C ALA A 461 25.35 5.98 19.68
N PRO A 462 24.95 4.88 20.34
CA PRO A 462 25.23 3.53 19.87
C PRO A 462 24.40 3.15 18.64
N THR A 463 24.92 2.19 17.88
CA THR A 463 24.09 1.37 16.98
C THR A 463 23.15 0.51 17.84
N VAL A 464 21.85 0.48 17.52
CA VAL A 464 20.82 -0.25 18.27
C VAL A 464 20.22 -1.34 17.39
N ILE A 465 20.33 -2.59 17.83
CA ILE A 465 19.85 -3.77 17.10
C ILE A 465 18.78 -4.47 17.93
N TYR A 466 17.60 -4.63 17.35
CA TYR A 466 16.50 -5.40 17.89
C TYR A 466 16.75 -6.90 17.69
N VAL A 467 16.50 -7.70 18.74
CA VAL A 467 16.63 -9.16 18.71
C VAL A 467 15.38 -9.82 19.32
N PRO A 468 14.55 -10.52 18.53
CA PRO A 468 13.30 -11.11 19.01
C PRO A 468 13.52 -12.41 19.80
N ARG A 469 13.40 -12.34 21.13
CA ARG A 469 13.53 -13.52 22.00
C ARG A 469 12.40 -14.52 21.82
N THR A 470 11.19 -14.05 21.54
CA THR A 470 9.98 -14.90 21.49
C THR A 470 9.97 -15.91 20.35
N VAL A 471 10.72 -15.70 19.27
CA VAL A 471 10.65 -16.51 18.05
C VAL A 471 11.93 -17.29 17.78
N HIS A 472 13.09 -16.64 17.79
CA HIS A 472 14.35 -17.26 17.33
C HIS A 472 15.42 -17.43 18.42
N PHE A 473 15.37 -16.63 19.49
CA PHE A 473 16.44 -16.51 20.50
C PHE A 473 15.98 -16.86 21.92
N GLN A 474 15.09 -17.86 22.05
CA GLN A 474 14.50 -18.29 23.33
C GLN A 474 15.57 -18.81 24.32
N ASP A 475 16.63 -19.45 23.81
CA ASP A 475 17.72 -20.01 24.61
C ASP A 475 18.86 -18.99 24.85
N GLY A 476 18.63 -17.73 24.50
CA GLY A 476 19.59 -16.64 24.64
C GLY A 476 20.35 -16.31 23.35
N VAL A 477 21.11 -15.22 23.46
CA VAL A 477 21.75 -14.54 22.35
C VAL A 477 23.27 -14.52 22.51
N GLY A 478 23.98 -14.86 21.44
CA GLY A 478 25.43 -14.69 21.32
C GLY A 478 25.73 -13.52 20.41
N VAL A 479 26.47 -12.53 20.91
CA VAL A 479 26.85 -11.32 20.16
C VAL A 479 28.37 -11.30 19.98
N THR A 480 28.82 -11.13 18.73
CA THR A 480 30.21 -10.87 18.38
C THR A 480 30.30 -9.54 17.65
N VAL A 481 31.18 -8.65 18.10
CA VAL A 481 31.46 -7.37 17.46
C VAL A 481 32.89 -7.37 16.93
N SER A 482 33.14 -6.66 15.83
CA SER A 482 34.50 -6.53 15.25
C SER A 482 35.45 -5.71 16.11
N ASP A 483 34.91 -4.73 16.82
CA ASP A 483 35.63 -3.72 17.56
C ASP A 483 34.75 -3.13 18.68
N GLY A 484 35.27 -2.15 19.42
CA GLY A 484 34.48 -1.44 20.42
C GLY A 484 33.91 -2.34 21.53
N THR A 485 32.71 -2.00 22.00
CA THR A 485 32.01 -2.70 23.08
C THR A 485 30.51 -2.79 22.80
N PHE A 486 29.83 -3.75 23.42
CA PHE A 486 28.38 -3.84 23.36
C PHE A 486 27.77 -4.06 24.75
N SER A 487 26.50 -3.74 24.87
CA SER A 487 25.65 -4.11 26.01
C SER A 487 24.30 -4.62 25.50
N ILE A 488 23.61 -5.41 26.32
CA ILE A 488 22.30 -5.97 26.00
C ILE A 488 21.30 -5.47 27.03
N GLU A 489 20.24 -4.85 26.56
CA GLU A 489 19.07 -4.47 27.35
C GLU A 489 17.96 -5.48 27.12
N HIS A 490 17.45 -6.08 28.20
CA HIS A 490 16.42 -7.11 28.15
C HIS A 490 15.03 -6.49 28.36
N LEU A 491 14.16 -6.61 27.36
CA LEU A 491 12.80 -6.06 27.37
C LEU A 491 11.74 -7.16 27.21
N ASP A 492 10.47 -6.85 27.45
CA ASP A 492 9.39 -7.84 27.33
C ASP A 492 9.28 -8.38 25.88
N GLY A 493 9.70 -9.63 25.70
CA GLY A 493 9.66 -10.35 24.43
C GLY A 493 10.85 -10.16 23.47
N TYR A 494 11.76 -9.22 23.73
CA TYR A 494 12.92 -8.95 22.87
C TYR A 494 14.10 -8.34 23.65
N ASP A 495 15.27 -8.35 23.02
CA ASP A 495 16.47 -7.68 23.52
C ASP A 495 16.86 -6.54 22.59
N LEU A 496 17.52 -5.51 23.14
CA LEU A 496 18.21 -4.47 22.38
C LEU A 496 19.72 -4.60 22.61
N VAL A 497 20.45 -4.86 21.53
CA VAL A 497 21.91 -4.83 21.53
C VAL A 497 22.36 -3.41 21.20
N HIS A 498 23.00 -2.76 22.16
CA HIS A 498 23.61 -1.44 22.02
C HIS A 498 25.09 -1.62 21.71
N TYR A 499 25.50 -1.25 20.49
CA TYR A 499 26.87 -1.39 20.01
C TYR A 499 27.56 -0.03 19.88
N CYS A 500 28.64 0.14 20.64
CA CYS A 500 29.54 1.31 20.59
C CYS A 500 30.84 0.90 19.90
N HIS A 501 30.98 1.25 18.63
CA HIS A 501 32.15 0.92 17.82
C HIS A 501 33.35 1.83 18.15
N ASP A 502 34.56 1.41 17.78
CA ASP A 502 35.77 2.21 17.85
C ASP A 502 35.74 3.30 16.76
N PRO A 503 35.67 4.59 17.11
CA PRO A 503 35.55 5.68 16.14
C PRO A 503 36.81 5.84 15.25
N ASN A 504 37.91 5.16 15.55
CA ASN A 504 39.14 5.21 14.75
C ASN A 504 39.15 4.19 13.60
N LEU A 505 38.19 3.27 13.57
CA LEU A 505 38.06 2.27 12.51
C LEU A 505 36.98 2.70 11.50
N PRO A 506 37.17 2.48 10.19
CA PRO A 506 36.22 2.93 9.17
C PRO A 506 35.08 1.93 8.90
N SER A 507 35.23 0.68 9.37
CA SER A 507 34.34 -0.42 9.05
C SER A 507 34.07 -1.26 10.30
N HIS A 508 32.82 -1.65 10.48
CA HIS A 508 32.36 -2.33 11.69
C HIS A 508 31.40 -3.46 11.32
N SER A 509 31.37 -4.50 12.15
CA SER A 509 30.42 -5.59 12.02
C SER A 509 29.92 -6.09 13.36
N VAL A 510 28.67 -6.57 13.34
CA VAL A 510 28.01 -7.24 14.45
C VAL A 510 27.40 -8.52 13.94
N VAL A 511 27.67 -9.63 14.62
CA VAL A 511 27.09 -10.94 14.36
C VAL A 511 26.28 -11.36 15.58
N ILE A 512 25.01 -11.71 15.35
CA ILE A 512 24.09 -12.17 16.38
C ILE A 512 23.65 -13.59 16.02
N LYS A 513 23.84 -14.53 16.94
CA LYS A 513 23.48 -15.94 16.77
C LYS A 513 22.72 -16.47 17.97
N ARG A 514 21.94 -17.54 17.78
CA ARG A 514 21.35 -18.28 18.89
C ARG A 514 22.48 -18.94 19.71
N ASN A 515 22.42 -18.83 21.04
CA ASN A 515 23.32 -19.61 21.88
C ASN A 515 22.92 -21.08 21.81
N HIS A 516 23.90 -21.96 21.58
CA HIS A 516 23.75 -23.37 21.86
C HIS A 516 24.16 -23.57 23.32
N ILE A 517 23.19 -23.90 24.18
CA ILE A 517 23.46 -24.38 25.53
C ILE A 517 24.03 -25.79 25.43
#